data_AF-A0A9D2TI30-F1
#
_entry.id   AF-A0A9D2TI30-F1
#
_cell.length_a   1.000
_cell.length_b   1.000
_cell.length_c   1.000
_cell.angle_alpha   90.00
_cell.angle_beta   90.00
_cell.angle_gamma   90.00
#
_symmetry.space_group_name_H-M   'P 1'
#
loop_
_entity.id
_entity.type
_entity.pdbx_description
1 polymer ?
#
loop_
_entity_poly.entity_id
_entity_poly.type
_entity_poly.pdbx_seq_one_letter_code
_entity_poly.pdbx_strand_id
1 'polypeptide(L)'
;MNPEEGREVAQAVTQAGEHVLEVIDPLTNLVNSVEWVGPDYEGYREDWNAFVNGPVNDLLEAFRAKGEELTTHAEEQDATSNQQ
;
A
#
# COMPACT_ATOMS: atom_id res chain seq x y z
N MET A 1 -4.51 -6.64 23.54
CA MET A 1 -5.24 -6.05 22.40
C MET A 1 -6.53 -6.85 22.28
N ASN A 2 -7.68 -6.24 21.97
CA ASN A 2 -8.83 -7.06 21.60
C ASN A 2 -8.54 -7.71 20.22
N PRO A 3 -8.56 -9.05 20.07
CA PRO A 3 -8.25 -9.71 18.80
C PRO A 3 -9.09 -9.22 17.63
N GLU A 4 -10.37 -8.91 17.88
CA GLU A 4 -11.26 -8.40 16.84
C GLU A 4 -10.87 -6.99 16.40
N GLU A 5 -10.56 -6.11 17.37
CA GLU A 5 -10.04 -4.77 17.09
C GLU A 5 -8.70 -4.83 16.33
N GLY A 6 -7.84 -5.80 16.66
CA GLY A 6 -6.60 -6.05 15.93
C GLY A 6 -6.82 -6.43 14.46
N ARG A 7 -7.81 -7.30 14.19
CA ARG A 7 -8.21 -7.68 12.83
C ARG A 7 -8.82 -6.51 12.05
N GLU A 8 -9.68 -5.72 12.68
CA GLU A 8 -10.28 -4.53 12.05
C GLU A 8 -9.20 -3.52 11.63
N VAL A 9 -8.24 -3.23 12.51
CA VAL A 9 -7.13 -2.32 12.20
C VAL A 9 -6.23 -2.91 11.12
N ALA A 10 -5.90 -4.20 11.19
CA ALA A 10 -5.12 -4.89 10.16
C ALA A 10 -5.76 -4.76 8.77
N GLN A 11 -7.08 -4.95 8.70
CA GLN A 11 -7.84 -4.83 7.46
C GLN A 11 -7.80 -3.38 6.93
N ALA A 12 -8.01 -2.39 7.80
CA ALA A 12 -7.98 -0.98 7.42
C ALA A 12 -6.59 -0.56 6.88
N VAL A 13 -5.51 -1.06 7.48
CA VAL A 13 -4.14 -0.80 7.01
C VAL A 13 -3.91 -1.38 5.62
N THR A 14 -4.33 -2.62 5.37
CA THR A 14 -4.21 -3.24 4.04
C THR A 14 -5.05 -2.51 2.99
N GLN A 15 -6.29 -2.15 3.31
CA GLN A 15 -7.18 -1.38 2.42
C GLN A 15 -6.62 0.00 2.07
N ALA A 16 -5.93 0.65 3.01
CA ALA A 16 -5.27 1.93 2.72
C ALA A 16 -4.20 1.79 1.62
N GLY A 17 -3.46 0.67 1.59
CA GLY A 17 -2.54 0.36 0.50
C GLY A 17 -3.26 0.15 -0.84
N GLU A 18 -4.37 -0.58 -0.84
CA GLU A 18 -5.19 -0.78 -2.04
C GLU A 18 -5.72 0.56 -2.60
N HIS A 19 -6.19 1.47 -1.74
CA HIS A 19 -6.63 2.79 -2.16
C HIS A 19 -5.51 3.66 -2.76
N VAL A 20 -4.25 3.49 -2.30
CA VAL A 20 -3.12 4.17 -2.93
C VAL A 20 -2.92 3.69 -4.37
N LEU A 21 -3.03 2.39 -4.63
CA LEU A 21 -2.96 1.83 -5.98
C LEU A 21 -4.10 2.35 -6.87
N GLU A 22 -5.33 2.37 -6.35
CA GLU A 22 -6.50 2.87 -7.07
C GLU A 22 -6.34 4.33 -7.53
N VAL A 23 -5.53 5.12 -6.82
CA VAL A 23 -5.25 6.52 -7.18
C VAL A 23 -4.03 6.62 -8.11
N ILE A 24 -2.96 5.85 -7.86
CA ILE A 24 -1.71 5.94 -8.65
C ILE A 24 -1.87 5.40 -10.06
N ASP A 25 -2.66 4.35 -10.27
CA ASP A 25 -2.86 3.76 -11.60
C ASP A 25 -3.49 4.74 -12.60
N PRO A 26 -4.60 5.44 -12.27
CA PRO A 26 -5.16 6.49 -13.13
C PRO A 26 -4.18 7.64 -13.39
N LEU A 27 -3.40 8.05 -12.38
CA LEU A 27 -2.42 9.12 -12.54
C LEU A 27 -1.29 8.71 -13.49
N THR A 28 -0.82 7.47 -13.39
CA THR A 28 0.17 6.91 -14.31
C THR A 28 -0.34 6.89 -15.74
N ASN A 29 -1.61 6.49 -15.94
CA ASN A 29 -2.23 6.54 -17.26
C ASN A 29 -2.33 7.97 -17.79
N LEU A 30 -2.73 8.92 -16.94
CA LEU A 30 -2.82 10.33 -17.33
C LEU A 30 -1.45 10.89 -17.73
N VAL A 31 -0.42 10.67 -16.89
CA VAL A 31 0.97 11.08 -17.17
C VAL A 31 1.45 10.53 -18.50
N ASN A 32 1.13 9.28 -18.81
CA ASN A 32 1.55 8.65 -20.06
C ASN A 32 0.73 9.07 -21.29
N SER A 33 -0.44 9.68 -21.11
CA SER A 33 -1.37 10.06 -22.18
C SER A 33 -1.20 11.48 -22.71
N VAL A 34 -0.39 12.31 -22.04
CA VAL A 34 -0.22 13.72 -22.42
C VAL A 34 0.50 13.82 -23.76
N GLU A 35 -0.03 14.65 -24.68
CA GLU A 35 0.59 15.02 -25.95
C GLU A 35 1.71 16.06 -25.78
N TRP A 36 2.56 15.89 -24.77
CA TRP A 36 3.76 16.68 -24.57
C TRP A 36 4.92 15.91 -25.17
N VAL A 37 5.72 16.52 -26.04
CA VAL A 37 6.87 15.87 -26.68
C VAL A 37 8.09 16.74 -26.47
N GLY A 38 9.19 16.13 -26.00
CA GLY A 38 10.46 16.79 -25.75
C GLY A 38 11.23 16.17 -24.58
N PRO A 39 12.51 16.53 -24.42
CA PRO A 39 13.39 15.94 -23.41
C PRO A 39 12.87 16.15 -21.97
N ASP A 40 12.17 17.25 -21.72
CA ASP A 40 11.59 17.53 -20.40
C ASP A 40 10.46 16.55 -20.04
N TYR A 41 9.64 16.15 -21.02
CA TYR A 41 8.58 15.16 -20.79
C TYR A 41 9.15 13.77 -20.59
N GLU A 42 10.16 13.41 -21.38
CA GLU A 42 10.88 12.15 -21.24
C GLU A 42 11.48 12.03 -19.83
N GLY A 43 12.18 13.08 -19.37
CA GLY A 43 12.72 13.14 -18.01
C GLY A 43 11.64 13.03 -16.94
N TYR A 44 10.54 13.78 -17.08
CA TYR A 44 9.42 13.69 -16.14
C TYR A 44 8.79 12.29 -16.09
N ARG A 45 8.64 11.61 -17.23
CA ARG A 45 8.12 10.23 -17.28
C ARG A 45 9.06 9.24 -16.63
N GLU A 46 10.37 9.39 -16.83
CA GLU A 46 11.37 8.56 -16.16
C GLU A 46 11.31 8.76 -14.64
N ASP A 47 11.28 10.01 -14.17
CA ASP A 47 11.15 10.34 -12.74
C ASP A 47 9.85 9.81 -12.14
N TRP A 48 8.72 9.96 -12.85
CA TRP A 48 7.43 9.41 -12.44
C TRP A 48 7.48 7.89 -12.27
N ASN A 49 8.04 7.19 -13.26
CA ASN A 49 8.17 5.73 -13.19
C ASN A 49 9.12 5.30 -12.07
N ALA A 50 10.20 6.03 -11.81
CA ALA A 50 11.09 5.76 -10.69
C ALA A 50 10.38 5.96 -9.34
N PHE A 51 9.57 7.01 -9.21
CA PHE A 51 8.77 7.28 -8.02
C PHE A 51 7.71 6.19 -7.76
N VAL A 52 6.96 5.78 -8.78
CA VAL A 52 5.96 4.71 -8.65
C VAL A 52 6.61 3.37 -8.35
N ASN A 53 7.68 3.02 -9.07
CA ASN A 53 8.31 1.70 -8.91
C ASN A 53 9.15 1.54 -7.63
N GLY A 54 9.60 2.64 -7.02
CA GLY A 54 10.32 2.63 -5.76
C GLY A 54 9.43 3.05 -4.60
N PRO A 55 9.42 4.34 -4.20
CA PRO A 55 8.72 4.83 -3.02
C PRO A 55 7.26 4.39 -2.86
N VAL A 56 6.47 4.34 -3.94
CA VAL A 56 5.06 3.91 -3.85
C VAL A 56 5.00 2.41 -3.58
N ASN A 57 5.74 1.58 -4.31
CA ASN A 57 5.79 0.14 -4.04
C ASN A 57 6.28 -0.17 -2.63
N ASP A 58 7.32 0.52 -2.15
CA ASP A 58 7.83 0.36 -0.78
C ASP A 58 6.76 0.67 0.27
N LEU A 59 5.94 1.70 0.04
CA LEU A 59 4.82 2.06 0.92
C LEU A 59 3.74 0.98 0.94
N LEU A 60 3.40 0.42 -0.22
CA LEU A 60 2.41 -0.65 -0.35
C LEU A 60 2.86 -1.92 0.37
N GLU A 61 4.14 -2.30 0.20
CA GLU A 61 4.74 -3.40 0.94
C GLU A 61 4.73 -3.15 2.45
N ALA A 62 5.01 -1.93 2.89
CA ALA A 62 4.96 -1.57 4.30
C ALA A 62 3.55 -1.68 4.89
N PHE A 63 2.51 -1.22 4.19
CA PHE A 63 1.13 -1.39 4.64
C PHE A 63 0.76 -2.87 4.75
N ARG A 64 1.08 -3.67 3.73
CA ARG A 64 0.83 -5.10 3.76
C ARG A 64 1.53 -5.79 4.94
N ALA A 65 2.82 -5.52 5.13
CA ALA A 65 3.59 -6.11 6.22
C ALA A 65 3.02 -5.74 7.60
N LYS A 66 2.56 -4.50 7.78
CA LYS A 66 1.94 -4.05 9.03
C LYS A 66 0.54 -4.61 9.26
N GLY A 67 -0.25 -4.80 8.21
CA GLY A 67 -1.52 -5.51 8.29
C GLY A 67 -1.34 -6.98 8.70
N GLU A 68 -0.38 -7.67 8.07
CA GLU A 68 -0.04 -9.07 8.38
C GLU A 68 0.48 -9.23 9.83
N GLU A 69 1.32 -8.30 10.30
CA GLU A 69 1.82 -8.26 11.68
C GLU A 69 0.68 -8.12 12.70
N LEU A 70 -0.28 -7.22 12.46
CA LEU A 70 -1.42 -7.04 13.35
C LEU A 70 -2.36 -8.25 13.36
N THR A 71 -2.56 -8.88 12.19
CA THR A 71 -3.33 -10.13 12.08
C THR A 71 -2.69 -11.23 12.91
N THR A 72 -1.37 -11.39 12.79
CA THR A 72 -0.59 -12.37 13.57
C THR A 72 -0.75 -12.13 15.07
N HIS A 73 -0.57 -10.89 15.53
CA HIS A 73 -0.74 -10.57 16.95
C HIS A 73 -2.16 -10.82 17.48
N ALA A 74 -3.19 -10.64 16.64
CA ALA A 74 -4.58 -10.94 17.01
C ALA A 74 -4.81 -12.46 17.16
N GLU A 75 -4.27 -13.25 16.24
CA GLU A 75 -4.35 -14.72 16.30
C GLU A 75 -3.63 -15.30 17.53
N GLU A 76 -2.45 -14.77 17.87
CA GLU A 76 -1.69 -15.17 19.07
C GLU A 76 -2.44 -14.85 20.36
N GLN A 77 -3.11 -13.70 20.42
CA GLN A 77 -3.97 -13.33 21.55
C GLN A 77 -5.17 -14.27 21.67
N ASP A 78 -5.89 -14.56 20.58
CA ASP A 78 -7.02 -15.49 20.57
C ASP A 78 -6.59 -16.89 21.04
N ALA A 79 -5.45 -17.38 20.57
CA ALA A 79 -4.92 -18.68 20.97
C ALA A 79 -4.58 -18.74 22.47
N THR A 80 -4.03 -17.67 23.02
CA THR A 80 -3.66 -17.59 24.45
C THR A 80 -4.90 -17.47 25.33
N SER A 81 -5.87 -16.64 24.97
CA SER A 81 -7.11 -16.45 25.74
C SER A 81 -7.98 -17.71 25.77
N ASN A 82 -7.94 -18.53 24.72
CA ASN A 82 -8.66 -19.82 24.67
C ASN A 82 -7.95 -20.96 25.42
N GLN A 83 -6.75 -20.73 25.97
CA GLN A 83 -6.00 -21.70 26.78
C GLN A 83 -6.10 -21.47 28.29
N GLN A 84 -6.84 -20.44 28.73
CA GLN A 84 -7.12 -20.12 30.14
C GLN A 84 -8.58 -20.42 30.51
#